data_AF-J4KTX1-F1
#
_entry.id   AF-J4KTX1-F1
#
_cell.length_a   1.000
_cell.length_b   1.000
_cell.length_c   1.000
_cell.angle_alpha   90.00
_cell.angle_beta   90.00
_cell.angle_gamma   90.00
#
_symmetry.space_group_name_H-M   'P 1'
#
loop_
_entity.id
_entity.type
_entity.pdbx_description
1 polymer ?
#
loop_
_entity_poly.entity_id
_entity_poly.type
_entity_poly.pdbx_seq_one_letter_code
_entity_poly.pdbx_strand_id
1 'polypeptide(L)' 'MQLTFDIADEIPSALNNISTLVLALPHLQKATNMNSDVMINVGYFLSGVIDDIAEAVSQYAEKKLTEKREEIKKC' A
#
# COMPACT_ATOMS: atom_id res chain seq x y z
N MET A 1 8.37 23.62 -3.82
CA MET A 1 7.69 22.65 -4.72
C MET A 1 6.95 21.70 -3.81
N GLN A 2 5.62 21.78 -3.74
CA GLN A 2 4.84 20.77 -3.00
C GLN A 2 4.80 19.52 -3.89
N LEU A 3 5.35 18.41 -3.38
CA LEU A 3 5.11 17.09 -3.94
C LEU A 3 3.64 16.78 -3.66
N THR A 4 2.77 17.01 -4.64
CA THR A 4 1.43 16.45 -4.62
C THR A 4 1.58 14.95 -4.85
N PHE A 5 1.54 14.19 -3.75
CA PHE A 5 1.44 12.74 -3.77
C PHE A 5 0.21 12.35 -4.60
N ASP A 6 0.43 11.73 -5.76
CA ASP A 6 -0.67 11.26 -6.60
C ASP A 6 -0.94 9.79 -6.27
N ILE A 7 -2.01 9.58 -5.51
CA ILE A 7 -2.46 8.25 -5.09
C ILE A 7 -2.72 7.34 -6.30
N ALA A 8 -3.12 7.87 -7.45
CA ALA A 8 -3.37 7.07 -8.65
C ALA A 8 -2.08 6.53 -9.27
N ASP A 9 -0.97 7.27 -9.19
CA ASP A 9 0.31 6.88 -9.80
C ASP A 9 1.22 6.15 -8.79
N GLU A 10 1.19 6.54 -7.53
CA GLU A 10 2.15 6.08 -6.52
C GLU A 10 1.69 4.79 -5.81
N ILE A 11 0.38 4.61 -5.58
CA ILE A 11 -0.13 3.40 -4.92
C ILE A 11 0.07 2.13 -5.75
N PRO A 12 -0.22 2.08 -7.07
CA PRO A 12 0.02 0.88 -7.87
C PRO A 12 1.49 0.46 -7.83
N SER A 13 2.41 1.42 -7.89
CA SER A 13 3.85 1.16 -7.79
C SER A 13 4.23 0.63 -6.40
N ALA A 14 3.73 1.25 -5.33
CA ALA A 14 3.96 0.80 -3.96
C ALA A 14 3.44 -0.63 -3.71
N LEU A 15 2.21 -0.92 -4.15
CA LEU A 15 1.62 -2.26 -4.05
C LEU A 15 2.40 -3.30 -4.85
N ASN A 16 2.89 -2.96 -6.04
CA ASN A 16 3.72 -3.85 -6.84
C ASN A 16 5.06 -4.16 -6.17
N ASN A 17 5.70 -3.15 -5.56
CA ASN A 17 6.93 -3.33 -4.79
C ASN A 17 6.71 -4.21 -3.55
N ILE A 18 5.61 -4.01 -2.82
CA ILE A 18 5.25 -4.86 -1.67
C ILE A 18 4.96 -6.29 -2.12
N SER A 19 4.21 -6.48 -3.19
CA SER A 19 3.95 -7.81 -3.77
C SER A 19 5.25 -8.53 -4.14
N THR A 20 6.17 -7.83 -4.80
CA THR A 20 7.49 -8.35 -5.14
C THR A 20 8.29 -8.76 -3.89
N LEU A 21 8.24 -7.93 -2.83
CA LEU A 21 8.90 -8.20 -1.58
C LEU A 21 8.33 -9.45 -0.90
N VAL A 22 6.99 -9.56 -0.81
CA VAL A 22 6.29 -10.73 -0.26
C VAL A 22 6.66 -12.01 -1.01
N LEU A 23 6.73 -11.95 -2.35
CA LEU A 23 7.15 -13.08 -3.18
C LEU A 23 8.63 -13.46 -2.96
N ALA A 24 9.49 -12.49 -2.66
CA ALA A 24 10.91 -12.72 -2.41
C ALA A 24 11.21 -13.26 -0.99
N LEU A 25 10.29 -13.12 -0.04
CA LEU A 25 10.50 -13.51 1.36
C LEU A 25 10.93 -14.97 1.55
N PRO A 26 10.31 -15.99 0.92
CA PRO A 26 10.74 -17.38 1.09
C PRO A 26 12.15 -17.63 0.54
N HIS A 27 12.51 -16.94 -0.55
CA HIS A 27 13.85 -17.02 -1.13
C HIS A 27 14.89 -16.39 -0.21
N LEU A 28 14.57 -15.24 0.38
CA LEU A 28 15.44 -14.57 1.37
C LEU A 28 15.63 -15.44 2.61
N GLN A 29 14.55 -16.03 3.13
CA GLN A 29 14.61 -16.93 4.28
C GLN A 29 15.58 -18.09 4.01
N LYS A 30 15.45 -18.74 2.84
CA LYS A 30 16.32 -19.85 2.45
C LYS A 30 17.77 -19.41 2.27
N ALA A 31 18.02 -18.26 1.67
CA ALA A 31 19.37 -17.76 1.41
C ALA A 31 20.11 -17.33 2.68
N THR A 32 19.37 -16.84 3.68
CA THR A 32 19.94 -16.30 4.93
C THR A 32 19.86 -17.26 6.11
N ASN A 33 19.18 -18.40 5.94
CA ASN A 33 18.85 -19.35 7.00
C ASN A 33 18.09 -18.68 8.17
N MET A 34 17.25 -17.67 7.87
CA MET A 34 16.43 -16.98 8.86
C MET A 34 15.41 -17.92 9.52
N ASN A 35 15.20 -17.72 10.83
CA ASN A 35 14.17 -18.43 11.59
C ASN A 35 12.77 -18.13 11.00
N SER A 36 11.93 -19.16 10.91
CA SER A 36 10.51 -19.05 10.56
C SER A 36 9.76 -18.03 11.42
N ASP A 37 10.07 -17.92 12.72
CA ASP A 37 9.39 -16.95 13.59
C ASP A 37 9.68 -15.50 13.16
N VAL A 38 10.92 -15.24 12.72
CA VAL A 38 11.31 -13.92 12.18
C VAL A 38 10.57 -13.65 10.88
N MET A 39 10.42 -14.64 10.01
CA MET A 39 9.69 -14.49 8.76
C MET A 39 8.19 -14.28 8.95
N ILE A 40 7.59 -14.92 9.96
CA ILE A 40 6.19 -14.67 10.36
C ILE A 40 6.02 -13.21 10.81
N ASN A 41 6.95 -12.67 11.61
CA ASN A 41 6.91 -11.27 12.03
C ASN A 41 7.05 -10.30 10.85
N VAL A 42 7.90 -10.62 9.86
CA VAL A 42 7.99 -9.84 8.61
C VAL A 42 6.66 -9.89 7.84
N GLY A 43 6.01 -11.04 7.79
CA GLY A 43 4.67 -11.19 7.22
C GLY A 43 3.63 -10.29 7.89
N TYR A 44 3.59 -10.27 9.23
CA TYR A 44 2.69 -9.39 9.99
C TYR A 44 3.00 -7.90 9.79
N PHE A 45 4.27 -7.53 9.72
CA PHE A 45 4.65 -6.14 9.43
C PHE A 45 4.12 -5.71 8.05
N LEU A 46 4.31 -6.55 7.03
CA LEU A 46 3.86 -6.24 5.67
C LEU A 46 2.35 -6.22 5.53
N SER A 47 1.61 -7.06 6.27
CA SER A 47 0.15 -6.97 6.27
C SER A 47 -0.33 -5.62 6.82
N GLY A 48 0.30 -5.10 7.88
CA GLY A 48 0.00 -3.77 8.40
C GLY A 48 0.25 -2.65 7.37
N VAL A 49 1.36 -2.73 6.64
CA VAL A 49 1.65 -1.77 5.56
C VAL A 49 0.61 -1.82 4.44
N ILE A 50 0.11 -3.02 4.09
CA ILE A 50 -0.94 -3.18 3.09
C ILE A 50 -2.26 -2.57 3.60
N ASP A 51 -2.61 -2.79 4.87
CA ASP A 51 -3.82 -2.23 5.47
C ASP A 51 -3.77 -0.69 5.50
N ASP A 52 -2.63 -0.10 5.86
CA ASP A 52 -2.43 1.36 5.83
C ASP A 52 -2.61 1.95 4.42
N ILE A 53 -2.09 1.25 3.40
CA ILE A 53 -2.27 1.65 2.00
C ILE A 53 -3.74 1.54 1.59
N ALA A 54 -4.43 0.46 1.99
CA ALA A 54 -5.84 0.28 1.70
C ALA A 54 -6.69 1.39 2.32
N GLU A 55 -6.39 1.78 3.56
CA GLU A 55 -7.06 2.89 4.23
C GLU A 55 -6.82 4.21 3.48
N ALA A 56 -5.57 4.53 3.12
CA ALA A 56 -5.24 5.75 2.38
C ALA A 56 -5.97 5.84 1.02
N VAL A 57 -6.05 4.71 0.29
CA VAL A 57 -6.81 4.62 -0.96
C VAL A 57 -8.30 4.86 -0.73
N SER A 58 -8.87 4.25 0.31
CA SER A 58 -10.29 4.42 0.65
C SER A 58 -10.61 5.88 0.97
N GLN A 59 -9.81 6.52 1.83
CA GLN A 59 -9.97 7.93 2.19
C GLN A 59 -9.86 8.86 0.95
N TYR A 60 -8.93 8.57 0.04
CA TYR A 60 -8.81 9.32 -1.21
C TYR A 60 -10.02 9.15 -2.13
N ALA A 61 -10.52 7.93 -2.28
CA ALA A 61 -11.70 7.65 -3.08
C ALA A 61 -12.94 8.38 -2.52
N GLU A 62 -13.15 8.34 -1.20
CA GLU A 62 -14.23 9.06 -0.52
C GLU A 62 -14.13 10.57 -0.71
N LYS A 63 -12.93 11.14 -0.59
CA LYS A 63 -12.67 12.56 -0.84
C LYS A 63 -13.03 12.93 -2.28
N LYS A 64 -12.56 12.16 -3.28
CA LYS A 64 -12.84 12.41 -4.70
C LYS A 64 -14.31 12.29 -5.05
N LEU A 65 -15.03 11.34 -4.45
CA LEU A 65 -16.48 11.21 -4.60
C LEU A 65 -17.22 12.41 -4.00
N THR A 66 -16.74 12.93 -2.87
CA THR A 66 -17.31 14.11 -2.20
C THR A 66 -17.10 15.36 -3.05
N GLU A 67 -15.87 15.60 -3.52
CA GLU A 67 -15.53 16.70 -4.45
C GLU A 67 -16.46 16.70 -5.67
N LYS A 68 -16.61 15.54 -6.35
CA LYS A 68 -17.54 15.40 -7.49
C LYS A 68 -19.00 15.74 -7.15
N ARG A 69 -19.49 15.34 -5.97
CA ARG A 69 -20.87 15.64 -5.55
C ARG A 69 -21.08 17.13 -5.33
N GLU A 70 -20.08 17.83 -4.80
CA GLU A 70 -20.14 19.28 -4.61
C GLU A 70 -20.09 20.03 -5.94
N GLU A 71 -19.28 19.57 -6.90
CA GLU A 71 -19.24 20.12 -8.26
C GLU A 71 -20.60 19.98 -8.95
N ILE A 72 -21.25 18.81 -8.87
CA ILE A 72 -22.58 18.57 -9.46
C ILE A 72 -23.64 19.48 -8.82
N LYS A 73 -23.57 19.75 -7.52
CA LYS A 73 -24.53 20.63 -6.81
C LYS A 73 -24.36 22.12 -7.13
N LYS A 74 -23.21 22.52 -7.68
CA LYS A 74 -22.90 23.91 -8.06
C LYS A 74 -23.35 24.24 -9.49
N CYS A 75 -23.60 23.23 -10.33
CA CYS A 75 -24.20 23.37 -11.67
C CYS A 75 -25.73 23.32 -11.60
#